data_AF-A0AA38TZZ4-F1
#
_entry.id   AF-A0AA38TZZ4-F1
#
_cell.length_a   1.000
_cell.length_b   1.000
_cell.length_c   1.000
_cell.angle_alpha   90.00
_cell.angle_beta   90.00
_cell.angle_gamma   90.00
#
_symmetry.space_group_name_H-M   'P 1'
#
loop_
_entity.id
_entity.type
_entity.pdbx_description
1 polymer ?
#
loop_
_entity_poly.entity_id
_entity_poly.type
_entity_poly.pdbx_seq_one_letter_code
_entity_poly.pdbx_strand_id
1 'polypeptide(L)'
;MGRDRTGQNRLVSSLTGIYVRHTKTKFSTQLYPIFPLFTADNFSVDDAMPSLGCISLISKKERKKEEMGERKVQNKYYPPDFDPAIIPKSHRNRQIKVTTMLPMSIRCSTCGNYMYKGTKFNVRKEDVIGETYRGMKIFRFYYKCTRCSAEITIKTDPQNSDYVVESGAARNFEPWRAEDEVADEKQRKRVAEEMGDAMKSLENRTRDSKREMDILSAIDETKSIKARHATVSQDALLKALQPSAPVQGCALDDIQWI
;
A
#
# COMPACT_ATOMS: atom_id res chain seq x y z
N MET A 1 -31.65 -37.02 48.27
CA MET A 1 -30.62 -36.08 48.76
C MET A 1 -30.18 -35.27 47.54
N GLY A 2 -30.49 -33.99 47.32
CA GLY A 2 -30.92 -32.91 48.21
C GLY A 2 -30.01 -31.71 47.93
N ARG A 3 -30.64 -30.56 47.59
CA ARG A 3 -30.14 -29.16 47.50
C ARG A 3 -29.49 -28.74 46.17
N ASP A 4 -30.12 -27.86 45.37
CA ASP A 4 -30.50 -26.42 45.52
C ASP A 4 -29.42 -25.48 44.96
N ARG A 5 -29.67 -24.85 43.80
CA ARG A 5 -30.09 -23.43 43.60
C ARG A 5 -29.05 -22.38 44.02
N THR A 6 -28.54 -21.64 43.04
CA THR A 6 -28.49 -20.16 43.06
C THR A 6 -28.29 -19.66 41.63
N GLY A 7 -29.26 -18.88 41.15
CA GLY A 7 -29.14 -18.14 39.90
C GLY A 7 -28.50 -16.79 40.13
N GLN A 8 -27.88 -16.24 39.09
CA GLN A 8 -27.79 -14.80 38.91
C GLN A 8 -28.02 -14.45 37.44
N ASN A 9 -29.11 -13.72 37.25
CA ASN A 9 -29.52 -13.02 36.04
C ASN A 9 -28.41 -12.10 35.54
N ARG A 10 -28.10 -12.14 34.24
CA ARG A 10 -27.79 -10.93 33.47
C ARG A 10 -28.46 -10.98 32.09
N LEU A 11 -29.57 -10.24 32.05
CA LEU A 11 -30.19 -9.56 30.92
C LEU A 11 -29.42 -9.64 29.59
N VAL A 12 -29.97 -10.42 28.65
CA VAL A 12 -29.64 -10.31 27.23
C VAL A 12 -30.54 -9.22 26.66
N SER A 13 -29.98 -8.03 26.49
CA SER A 13 -30.66 -6.91 25.83
C SER A 13 -30.89 -7.24 24.36
N SER A 14 -32.16 -7.49 24.06
CA SER A 14 -32.74 -7.43 22.73
C SER A 14 -32.55 -6.03 22.14
N LEU A 15 -31.76 -5.91 21.07
CA LEU A 15 -31.87 -4.81 20.12
C LEU A 15 -32.00 -5.39 18.72
N THR A 16 -33.26 -5.46 18.33
CA THR A 16 -33.79 -5.45 16.97
C THR A 16 -33.02 -4.48 16.08
N GLY A 17 -32.19 -5.03 15.18
CA GLY A 17 -31.58 -4.31 14.07
C GLY A 17 -32.36 -4.57 12.80
N ILE A 18 -33.12 -3.56 12.38
CA ILE A 18 -34.04 -3.55 11.24
C ILE A 18 -33.30 -3.86 9.93
N TYR A 19 -33.80 -4.87 9.24
CA TYR A 19 -33.38 -5.29 7.90
C TYR A 19 -33.96 -4.34 6.86
N VAL A 20 -33.18 -3.36 6.39
CA VAL A 20 -33.58 -2.51 5.25
C VAL A 20 -33.26 -3.24 3.95
N ARG A 21 -34.31 -3.80 3.35
CA ARG A 21 -34.34 -4.18 1.93
C ARG A 21 -34.20 -2.91 1.09
N HIS A 22 -33.10 -2.75 0.37
CA HIS A 22 -33.08 -1.85 -0.79
C HIS A 22 -33.34 -2.66 -2.06
N THR A 23 -34.51 -2.38 -2.63
CA THR A 23 -35.01 -2.89 -3.90
C THR A 23 -34.30 -2.23 -5.07
N LYS A 24 -34.21 -3.02 -6.14
CA LYS A 24 -33.66 -2.71 -7.48
C LYS A 24 -34.10 -1.33 -8.01
N THR A 25 -33.15 -0.55 -8.50
CA THR A 25 -33.40 0.44 -9.55
C THR A 25 -32.41 0.21 -10.70
N LYS A 26 -32.99 -0.15 -11.85
CA LYS A 26 -32.32 -0.23 -13.14
C LYS A 26 -31.99 1.20 -13.58
N PHE A 27 -30.73 1.47 -13.93
CA PHE A 27 -30.39 2.66 -14.70
C PHE A 27 -29.81 2.19 -16.04
N SER A 28 -30.67 2.23 -17.06
CA SER A 28 -30.28 2.14 -18.45
C SER A 28 -29.73 3.49 -18.88
N THR A 29 -28.45 3.54 -19.19
CA THR A 29 -27.83 4.65 -19.93
C THR A 29 -27.31 4.08 -21.24
N GLN A 30 -28.23 3.96 -22.19
CA GLN A 30 -27.85 4.21 -23.58
C GLN A 30 -28.01 5.71 -23.79
N LEU A 31 -27.05 6.35 -24.46
CA LEU A 31 -27.29 7.25 -25.59
C LEU A 31 -25.95 7.86 -26.09
N TYR A 32 -25.65 7.53 -27.36
CA TYR A 32 -24.85 8.19 -28.42
C TYR A 32 -23.33 8.43 -28.27
N PRO A 33 -22.56 7.97 -29.27
CA PRO A 33 -21.49 8.76 -29.85
C PRO A 33 -21.89 9.41 -31.17
N ILE A 34 -21.46 10.65 -31.27
CA ILE A 34 -21.56 11.65 -32.32
C ILE A 34 -20.84 11.19 -33.60
N PHE A 35 -21.53 11.28 -34.74
CA PHE A 35 -20.93 11.30 -36.08
C PHE A 35 -20.13 12.59 -36.28
N PRO A 36 -19.01 12.53 -37.01
CA PRO A 36 -18.75 13.55 -38.02
C PRO A 36 -18.71 12.92 -39.42
N LEU A 37 -19.51 13.53 -40.30
CA LEU A 37 -19.35 13.50 -41.75
C LEU A 37 -17.89 13.82 -42.12
N PHE A 38 -17.27 13.02 -42.99
CA PHE A 38 -16.29 13.53 -43.94
C PHE A 38 -16.39 12.74 -45.27
N THR A 39 -17.00 13.43 -46.24
CA THR A 39 -16.75 13.44 -47.69
C THR A 39 -16.35 12.13 -48.39
N ALA A 40 -17.29 11.63 -49.19
CA ALA A 40 -17.01 10.83 -50.37
C ALA A 40 -16.37 11.72 -51.45
N ASP A 41 -15.32 11.22 -52.09
CA ASP A 41 -14.97 11.55 -53.47
C ASP A 41 -14.24 10.36 -54.11
N ASN A 42 -14.84 9.85 -55.19
CA ASN A 42 -14.25 9.17 -56.33
C ASN A 42 -13.58 7.79 -56.13
N PHE A 43 -14.32 6.70 -56.42
CA PHE A 43 -13.88 5.78 -57.48
C PHE A 43 -15.03 4.94 -58.03
N SER A 44 -14.95 4.73 -59.34
CA SER A 44 -15.97 4.30 -60.29
C SER A 44 -16.43 2.85 -60.18
N VAL A 45 -17.66 2.65 -60.68
CA VAL A 45 -18.38 1.40 -60.91
C VAL A 45 -17.76 0.64 -62.09
N ASP A 46 -18.09 -0.66 -62.15
CA ASP A 46 -17.90 -1.61 -63.26
C ASP A 46 -16.66 -2.52 -63.11
N ASP A 47 -16.87 -3.71 -62.54
CA ASP A 47 -16.63 -4.98 -63.25
C ASP A 47 -17.11 -6.21 -62.45
N ALA A 48 -18.12 -6.86 -63.03
CA ALA A 48 -18.46 -8.28 -63.02
C ALA A 48 -18.19 -9.17 -61.78
N MET A 49 -19.29 -9.63 -61.16
CA MET A 49 -19.34 -10.98 -60.57
C MET A 49 -19.19 -12.03 -61.69
N PRO A 50 -18.52 -13.16 -61.38
CA PRO A 50 -19.24 -14.41 -61.52
C PRO A 50 -19.19 -15.25 -60.25
N SER A 51 -20.36 -15.79 -59.96
CA SER A 51 -20.63 -16.99 -59.18
C SER A 51 -19.46 -17.98 -59.08
N LEU A 52 -19.21 -18.48 -57.87
CA LEU A 52 -19.29 -19.90 -57.50
C LEU A 52 -18.76 -20.11 -56.07
N GLY A 53 -19.63 -20.63 -55.19
CA GLY A 53 -19.21 -21.51 -54.10
C GLY A 53 -18.49 -20.90 -52.90
N CYS A 54 -19.08 -19.90 -52.22
CA CYS A 54 -18.66 -19.62 -50.85
C CYS A 54 -19.32 -20.65 -49.91
N ILE A 55 -18.71 -21.84 -49.83
CA ILE A 55 -19.01 -22.81 -48.77
C ILE A 55 -18.68 -22.11 -47.46
N SER A 56 -19.74 -21.82 -46.71
CA SER A 56 -19.70 -21.38 -45.34
C SER A 56 -18.99 -22.41 -44.48
N LEU A 57 -17.66 -22.35 -44.41
CA LEU A 57 -16.90 -22.89 -43.29
C LEU A 57 -17.07 -21.96 -42.09
N ILE A 58 -18.30 -21.85 -41.62
CA ILE A 58 -18.58 -21.63 -40.22
C ILE A 58 -18.01 -22.88 -39.54
N SER A 59 -16.74 -22.80 -39.13
CA SER A 59 -16.14 -23.76 -38.24
C SER A 59 -16.98 -23.75 -36.96
N LYS A 60 -17.96 -24.65 -36.91
CA LYS A 60 -18.56 -25.12 -35.67
C LYS A 60 -17.42 -25.79 -34.91
N LYS A 61 -16.63 -24.98 -34.20
CA LYS A 61 -15.87 -25.45 -33.05
C LYS A 61 -16.93 -25.83 -32.03
N GLU A 62 -17.49 -27.03 -32.20
CA GLU A 62 -18.27 -27.70 -31.17
C GLU A 62 -17.39 -27.69 -29.93
N ARG A 63 -17.72 -26.78 -29.00
CA ARG A 63 -17.24 -26.87 -27.64
C ARG A 63 -17.80 -28.19 -27.13
N LYS A 64 -17.03 -29.27 -27.29
CA LYS A 64 -17.23 -30.50 -26.52
C LYS A 64 -17.39 -30.04 -25.08
N LYS A 65 -18.62 -30.08 -24.60
CA LYS A 65 -18.94 -29.86 -23.21
C LYS A 65 -18.43 -31.11 -22.51
N GLU A 66 -17.12 -31.14 -22.25
CA GLU A 66 -16.56 -32.10 -21.32
C GLU A 66 -17.27 -31.85 -20.00
N GLU A 67 -18.14 -32.78 -19.65
CA GLU A 67 -18.84 -32.79 -18.37
C GLU A 67 -17.77 -33.02 -17.31
N MET A 68 -17.24 -31.90 -16.80
CA MET A 68 -16.27 -31.91 -15.73
C MET A 68 -16.92 -32.58 -14.53
N GLY A 69 -16.41 -33.76 -14.17
CA GLY A 69 -16.82 -34.49 -12.96
C GLY A 69 -16.83 -33.58 -11.73
N GLU A 70 -17.66 -33.93 -10.75
CA GLU A 70 -17.91 -33.11 -9.57
C GLU A 70 -16.60 -32.65 -8.89
N ARG A 71 -16.54 -31.39 -8.42
CA ARG A 71 -15.35 -30.85 -7.73
C ARG A 71 -14.89 -31.73 -6.56
N LYS A 72 -15.82 -32.44 -5.91
CA LYS A 72 -15.56 -33.34 -4.78
C LYS A 72 -16.06 -34.75 -5.07
N VAL A 73 -15.40 -35.43 -6.00
CA VAL A 73 -15.66 -36.86 -6.24
C VAL A 73 -15.29 -37.70 -5.00
N GLN A 74 -16.25 -38.47 -4.47
CA GLN A 74 -16.01 -39.40 -3.34
C GLN A 74 -15.05 -40.52 -3.73
N ASN A 75 -15.34 -41.25 -4.81
CA ASN A 75 -14.57 -42.42 -5.23
C ASN A 75 -14.06 -42.22 -6.66
N LYS A 76 -12.78 -42.47 -6.88
CA LYS A 76 -12.17 -42.50 -8.21
C LYS A 76 -12.01 -43.96 -8.60
N TYR A 77 -12.33 -44.30 -9.85
CA TYR A 77 -12.11 -45.65 -10.35
C TYR A 77 -10.60 -45.90 -10.48
N TYR A 78 -10.12 -46.97 -9.84
CA TYR A 78 -8.76 -47.49 -10.01
C TYR A 78 -8.86 -48.81 -10.78
N PRO A 79 -8.03 -49.05 -11.79
CA PRO A 79 -8.04 -50.34 -12.50
C PRO A 79 -7.61 -51.47 -11.54
N PRO A 80 -8.08 -52.71 -11.75
CA PRO A 80 -7.82 -53.84 -10.85
C PRO A 80 -6.33 -54.21 -10.76
N ASP A 81 -5.53 -53.87 -11.77
CA ASP A 81 -4.08 -54.13 -11.83
C ASP A 81 -3.22 -53.01 -11.20
N PHE A 82 -3.85 -52.02 -10.56
CA PHE A 82 -3.14 -50.85 -10.02
C PHE A 82 -2.46 -51.13 -8.67
N ASP A 83 -1.13 -51.29 -8.71
CA ASP A 83 -0.31 -51.41 -7.50
C ASP A 83 0.30 -50.06 -7.07
N PRO A 84 -0.02 -49.54 -5.87
CA PRO A 84 0.46 -48.23 -5.43
C PRO A 84 1.97 -48.18 -5.12
N ALA A 85 2.64 -49.33 -5.00
CA ALA A 85 4.06 -49.42 -4.67
C ALA A 85 4.99 -49.18 -5.88
N ILE A 86 4.49 -49.36 -7.11
CA ILE A 86 5.31 -49.32 -8.33
C ILE A 86 5.58 -47.88 -8.78
N ILE A 87 4.76 -46.91 -8.35
CA ILE A 87 4.81 -45.53 -8.85
C ILE A 87 5.89 -44.72 -8.13
N PRO A 88 6.93 -44.24 -8.84
CA PRO A 88 7.97 -43.43 -8.22
C PRO A 88 7.45 -42.03 -7.89
N LYS A 89 7.73 -41.56 -6.66
CA LYS A 89 7.50 -40.16 -6.28
C LYS A 89 8.65 -39.30 -6.81
N SER A 90 8.36 -38.42 -7.75
CA SER A 90 9.36 -37.48 -8.28
C SER A 90 9.68 -36.38 -7.26
N HIS A 91 10.78 -36.55 -6.52
CA HIS A 91 11.34 -35.54 -5.62
C HIS A 91 12.39 -34.70 -6.37
N ARG A 92 11.96 -33.68 -7.09
CA ARG A 92 12.89 -32.65 -7.62
C ARG A 92 12.65 -31.35 -6.86
N ASN A 93 13.71 -30.55 -6.65
CA ASN A 93 13.59 -29.16 -6.18
C ASN A 93 12.84 -28.38 -7.27
N ARG A 94 11.52 -28.42 -7.18
CA ARG A 94 10.63 -27.84 -8.17
C ARG A 94 10.49 -26.39 -7.81
N GLN A 95 10.91 -25.54 -8.72
CA GLN A 95 10.44 -24.17 -8.74
C GLN A 95 8.91 -24.18 -8.85
N ILE A 96 8.22 -23.75 -7.80
CA ILE A 96 6.75 -23.80 -7.70
C ILE A 96 6.18 -22.49 -8.23
N LYS A 97 5.19 -22.56 -9.13
CA LYS A 97 4.45 -21.37 -9.56
C LYS A 97 3.37 -21.06 -8.52
N VAL A 98 3.44 -19.89 -7.89
CA VAL A 98 2.49 -19.44 -6.87
C VAL A 98 2.02 -18.04 -7.23
N THR A 99 0.72 -17.77 -7.07
CA THR A 99 0.19 -16.41 -7.18
C THR A 99 0.29 -15.73 -5.83
N THR A 100 1.11 -14.67 -5.73
CA THR A 100 1.30 -13.89 -4.49
C THR A 100 1.17 -12.40 -4.74
N MET A 101 0.93 -11.66 -3.67
CA MET A 101 0.96 -10.20 -3.67
C MET A 101 2.39 -9.70 -3.47
N LEU A 102 2.68 -8.51 -3.97
CA LEU A 102 3.94 -7.84 -3.67
C LEU A 102 3.94 -7.35 -2.21
N PRO A 103 4.96 -7.69 -1.38
CA PRO A 103 4.96 -7.38 0.05
C PRO A 103 5.26 -5.90 0.36
N MET A 104 6.02 -5.22 -0.49
CA MET A 104 6.45 -3.83 -0.31
C MET A 104 6.37 -3.07 -1.64
N SER A 105 6.35 -1.74 -1.59
CA SER A 105 6.54 -0.88 -2.76
C SER A 105 7.99 -0.96 -3.24
N ILE A 106 8.19 -1.23 -4.53
CA ILE A 106 9.51 -1.32 -5.14
C ILE A 106 9.61 -0.48 -6.40
N ARG A 107 10.81 0.01 -6.69
CA ARG A 107 11.19 0.64 -7.95
C ARG A 107 12.09 -0.31 -8.72
N CYS A 108 11.70 -0.66 -9.93
CA CYS A 108 12.53 -1.52 -10.79
C CYS A 108 13.80 -0.78 -11.21
N SER A 109 14.96 -1.42 -11.08
CA SER A 109 16.25 -0.80 -11.41
C SER A 109 16.44 -0.60 -12.92
N THR A 110 15.80 -1.43 -13.76
CA THR A 110 15.99 -1.42 -15.22
C THR A 110 15.14 -0.36 -15.92
N CYS A 111 13.84 -0.25 -15.57
CA CYS A 111 12.90 0.65 -16.26
C CYS A 111 12.41 1.81 -15.39
N GLY A 112 12.82 1.87 -14.11
CA GLY A 112 12.36 2.88 -13.17
C GLY A 112 10.87 2.80 -12.83
N ASN A 113 10.15 1.76 -13.30
CA ASN A 113 8.72 1.62 -13.02
C ASN A 113 8.49 1.32 -11.53
N TYR A 114 7.47 1.95 -10.96
CA TYR A 114 7.05 1.75 -9.58
C TYR A 114 5.99 0.64 -9.52
N MET A 115 6.23 -0.34 -8.67
CA MET A 115 5.30 -1.42 -8.37
C MET A 115 4.86 -1.27 -6.92
N TYR A 116 3.57 -1.06 -6.72
CA TYR A 116 3.01 -0.80 -5.40
C TYR A 116 2.75 -2.10 -4.64
N LYS A 117 2.79 -2.00 -3.30
CA LYS A 117 2.40 -3.07 -2.39
C LYS A 117 1.02 -3.59 -2.75
N GLY A 118 0.85 -4.92 -2.72
CA GLY A 118 -0.44 -5.54 -3.03
C GLY A 118 -0.72 -5.74 -4.52
N THR A 119 0.27 -5.57 -5.40
CA THR A 119 0.08 -5.97 -6.81
C THR A 119 0.14 -7.50 -6.93
N LYS A 120 -0.83 -8.11 -7.63
CA LYS A 120 -0.92 -9.57 -7.83
C LYS A 120 0.05 -10.02 -8.91
N PHE A 121 0.87 -11.03 -8.62
CA PHE A 121 1.79 -11.63 -9.59
C PHE A 121 1.70 -13.15 -9.60
N ASN A 122 1.96 -13.71 -10.78
CA ASN A 122 2.30 -15.12 -10.92
C ASN A 122 3.81 -15.25 -10.77
N VAL A 123 4.24 -15.80 -9.64
CA VAL A 123 5.62 -15.78 -9.17
C VAL A 123 6.18 -17.20 -9.17
N ARG A 124 7.48 -17.32 -9.38
CA ARG A 124 8.20 -18.57 -9.16
C ARG A 124 8.79 -18.56 -7.75
N LYS A 125 8.49 -19.59 -6.97
CA LYS A 125 9.00 -19.80 -5.60
C LYS A 125 10.07 -20.87 -5.62
N GLU A 126 11.18 -20.60 -4.95
CA GLU A 126 12.29 -21.52 -4.74
C GLU A 126 12.70 -21.51 -3.26
N ASP A 127 13.13 -22.67 -2.75
CA ASP A 127 13.71 -22.80 -1.41
C ASP A 127 15.22 -22.47 -1.51
N VAL A 128 15.71 -21.52 -0.72
CA VAL A 128 17.14 -21.16 -0.72
C VAL A 128 17.93 -22.26 -0.01
N ILE A 129 18.89 -22.86 -0.71
CA ILE A 129 19.73 -23.94 -0.16
C ILE A 129 20.81 -23.33 0.73
N GLY A 130 20.96 -23.83 1.95
CA GLY A 130 22.01 -23.42 2.89
C GLY A 130 21.61 -22.32 3.88
N GLU A 131 20.49 -21.64 3.67
CA GLU A 131 20.00 -20.58 4.56
C GLU A 131 18.71 -21.05 5.26
N THR A 132 18.81 -21.37 6.56
CA THR A 132 17.64 -21.65 7.40
C THR A 132 17.76 -20.87 8.70
N TYR A 133 16.66 -20.29 9.16
CA TYR A 133 16.62 -19.54 10.40
C TYR A 133 15.82 -20.32 11.44
N ARG A 134 16.49 -20.78 12.51
CA ARG A 134 15.87 -21.55 13.61
C ARG A 134 15.00 -22.73 13.11
N GLY A 135 15.41 -23.39 12.02
CA GLY A 135 14.69 -24.51 11.40
C GLY A 135 13.60 -24.11 10.39
N MET A 136 13.33 -22.83 10.20
CA MET A 136 12.44 -22.33 9.15
C MET A 136 13.22 -22.13 7.85
N LYS A 137 12.61 -22.55 6.74
CA LYS A 137 13.16 -22.38 5.40
C LYS A 137 12.99 -20.93 4.91
N ILE A 138 14.02 -20.41 4.27
CA ILE A 138 13.96 -19.12 3.57
C ILE A 138 13.57 -19.37 2.11
N PHE A 139 12.60 -18.59 1.62
CA PHE A 139 12.11 -18.69 0.25
C PHE A 139 12.60 -17.50 -0.56
N ARG A 140 12.95 -17.79 -1.82
CA ARG A 140 13.23 -16.80 -2.86
C ARG A 140 12.09 -16.77 -3.85
N PHE A 141 11.61 -15.57 -4.12
CA PHE A 141 10.53 -15.29 -5.05
C PHE A 141 11.06 -14.53 -6.27
N TYR A 142 10.73 -15.00 -7.47
CA TYR A 142 11.05 -14.35 -8.73
C TYR A 142 9.82 -13.63 -9.29
N TYR A 143 9.77 -12.33 -9.09
CA TYR A 143 8.77 -11.44 -9.66
C TYR A 143 9.21 -10.98 -11.04
N LYS A 144 8.25 -10.63 -11.90
CA LYS A 144 8.51 -9.98 -13.19
C LYS A 144 7.97 -8.56 -13.15
N CYS A 145 8.75 -7.60 -13.62
CA CYS A 145 8.26 -6.24 -13.78
C CYS A 145 7.15 -6.19 -14.84
N THR A 146 6.11 -5.41 -14.61
CA THR A 146 4.98 -5.25 -15.53
C THR A 146 5.36 -4.58 -16.86
N ARG A 147 6.45 -3.79 -16.88
CA ARG A 147 6.87 -3.01 -18.05
C ARG A 147 8.00 -3.66 -18.83
N CYS A 148 9.13 -3.95 -18.18
CA CYS A 148 10.32 -4.48 -18.86
C CYS A 148 10.46 -6.01 -18.77
N SER A 149 9.55 -6.71 -18.07
CA SER A 149 9.65 -8.15 -17.81
C SER A 149 10.94 -8.63 -17.13
N ALA A 150 11.77 -7.70 -16.61
CA ALA A 150 12.96 -8.02 -15.86
C ALA A 150 12.59 -8.80 -14.59
N GLU A 151 13.44 -9.77 -14.22
CA GLU A 151 13.25 -10.58 -13.04
C GLU A 151 13.76 -9.83 -11.80
N ILE A 152 12.94 -9.82 -10.76
CA ILE A 152 13.22 -9.19 -9.46
C ILE A 152 13.20 -10.30 -8.42
N THR A 153 14.26 -10.42 -7.63
CA THR A 153 14.38 -11.45 -6.60
C THR A 153 14.15 -10.88 -5.21
N ILE A 154 13.23 -11.49 -4.48
CA ILE A 154 12.89 -11.12 -3.11
C ILE A 154 13.04 -12.36 -2.21
N LYS A 155 13.77 -12.21 -1.11
CA LYS A 155 13.92 -13.20 -0.04
C LYS A 155 12.98 -12.89 1.13
N THR A 156 12.59 -13.94 1.85
CA THR A 156 11.88 -13.84 3.13
C THR A 156 12.85 -13.79 4.30
N ASP A 157 12.69 -12.82 5.21
CA ASP A 157 13.53 -12.67 6.41
C ASP A 157 12.73 -12.95 7.69
N PRO A 158 12.78 -14.18 8.20
CA PRO A 158 11.98 -14.58 9.37
C PRO A 158 12.41 -13.89 10.67
N GLN A 159 13.62 -13.31 10.74
CA GLN A 159 14.08 -12.57 11.92
C GLN A 159 13.31 -11.27 12.14
N ASN A 160 13.01 -10.55 11.05
CA ASN A 160 12.35 -9.23 11.09
C ASN A 160 10.88 -9.30 10.65
N SER A 161 10.36 -10.50 10.35
CA SER A 161 9.03 -10.71 9.75
C SER A 161 8.82 -9.91 8.45
N ASP A 162 9.91 -9.66 7.73
CA ASP A 162 9.96 -8.76 6.60
C ASP A 162 10.48 -9.51 5.36
N TYR A 163 10.56 -8.79 4.24
CA TYR A 163 11.17 -9.29 3.02
C TYR A 163 12.34 -8.37 2.64
N VAL A 164 13.38 -8.94 2.03
CA VAL A 164 14.55 -8.21 1.51
C VAL A 164 14.64 -8.43 0.01
N VAL A 165 14.93 -7.34 -0.69
CA VAL A 165 15.19 -7.38 -2.14
C VAL A 165 16.66 -7.74 -2.35
N GLU A 166 16.92 -8.82 -3.08
CA GLU A 166 18.30 -9.22 -3.44
C GLU A 166 18.74 -8.53 -4.74
N SER A 167 17.91 -8.58 -5.79
CA SER A 167 18.27 -8.08 -7.12
C SER A 167 17.08 -7.56 -7.92
N GLY A 168 17.37 -6.65 -8.85
CA GLY A 168 16.42 -6.17 -9.87
C GLY A 168 15.51 -5.02 -9.45
N ALA A 169 15.49 -4.65 -8.16
CA ALA A 169 14.74 -3.51 -7.67
C ALA A 169 15.35 -2.90 -6.41
N ALA A 170 14.92 -1.67 -6.11
CA ALA A 170 15.13 -1.03 -4.83
C ALA A 170 13.79 -0.88 -4.11
N ARG A 171 13.78 -1.03 -2.78
CA ARG A 171 12.63 -0.70 -1.95
C ARG A 171 12.38 0.81 -2.02
N ASN A 172 11.12 1.23 -2.03
CA ASN A 172 10.80 2.65 -1.89
C ASN A 172 11.25 3.16 -0.51
N PHE A 173 11.79 4.37 -0.44
CA PHE A 173 12.16 4.97 0.84
C PHE A 173 10.91 5.52 1.52
N GLU A 174 10.60 4.99 2.70
CA GLU A 174 9.53 5.47 3.55
C GLU A 174 10.15 6.25 4.72
N PRO A 175 9.96 7.58 4.84
CA PRO A 175 10.65 8.41 5.82
C PRO A 175 10.53 7.94 7.28
N TRP A 176 9.34 7.48 7.66
CA TRP A 176 9.07 6.99 9.03
C TRP A 176 9.94 5.80 9.43
N ARG A 177 10.39 4.97 8.47
CA ARG A 177 11.25 3.82 8.77
C ARG A 177 12.66 4.27 9.20
N ALA A 178 13.17 5.34 8.58
CA ALA A 178 14.45 5.92 8.98
C ALA A 178 14.33 6.62 10.34
N GLU A 179 13.20 7.28 10.61
CA GLU A 179 12.91 7.88 11.92
C GLU A 179 12.85 6.81 13.02
N ASP A 180 12.17 5.69 12.76
CA ASP A 180 12.08 4.54 13.69
C ASP A 180 13.47 3.95 13.97
N GLU A 181 14.31 3.75 12.95
CA GLU A 181 15.68 3.24 13.13
C GLU A 181 16.54 4.16 14.01
N VAL A 182 16.44 5.48 13.81
CA VAL A 182 17.15 6.48 14.62
C VAL A 182 16.59 6.52 16.05
N ALA A 183 15.28 6.43 16.22
CA ALA A 183 14.62 6.40 17.52
C ALA A 183 15.02 5.14 18.31
N ASP A 184 15.03 3.98 17.67
CA ASP A 184 15.46 2.72 18.25
C ASP A 184 16.94 2.77 18.66
N GLU A 185 17.81 3.34 17.82
CA GLU A 185 19.22 3.48 18.16
C GLU A 185 19.42 4.41 19.37
N LYS A 186 18.71 5.54 19.40
CA LYS A 186 18.72 6.48 20.54
C LYS A 186 18.21 5.81 21.82
N GLN A 187 17.14 5.02 21.72
CA GLN A 187 16.58 4.30 22.85
C GLN A 187 17.55 3.22 23.36
N ARG A 188 18.19 2.46 22.45
CA ARG A 188 19.21 1.47 22.83
C ARG A 188 20.39 2.12 23.55
N LYS A 189 20.85 3.28 23.09
CA LYS A 189 21.92 4.06 23.76
C LYS A 189 21.50 4.49 25.17
N ARG A 190 20.28 5.03 25.33
CA ARG A 190 19.72 5.40 26.64
C ARG A 190 19.61 4.19 27.58
N VAL A 191 19.07 3.08 27.09
CA VAL A 191 18.92 1.86 27.88
C VAL A 191 20.29 1.30 28.27
N ALA A 192 21.26 1.26 27.37
CA ALA A 192 22.62 0.81 27.68
C ALA A 192 23.29 1.69 28.75
N GLU A 193 23.05 3.00 28.71
CA GLU A 193 23.54 3.94 29.71
C GLU A 193 22.88 3.81 31.08
N GLU A 194 21.63 3.34 31.12
CA GLU A 194 20.85 3.09 32.33
C GLU A 194 21.03 1.66 32.87
N MET A 195 21.51 0.74 32.02
CA MET A 195 21.72 -0.66 32.35
C MET A 195 22.96 -0.80 33.23
N GLY A 196 22.74 -0.66 34.55
CA GLY A 196 23.75 -0.77 35.59
C GLY A 196 23.44 0.12 36.80
N ASP A 197 22.81 1.28 36.57
CA ASP A 197 22.61 2.31 37.58
C ASP A 197 21.14 2.73 37.70
N ALA A 198 20.43 2.18 38.68
CA ALA A 198 19.03 2.52 38.96
C ALA A 198 18.82 4.02 39.26
N MET A 199 19.81 4.68 39.87
CA MET A 199 19.77 6.12 40.15
C MET A 199 19.81 6.98 38.88
N LYS A 200 20.57 6.56 37.87
CA LYS A 200 20.71 7.29 36.61
C LYS A 200 19.41 7.24 35.79
N SER A 201 18.72 6.09 35.76
CA SER A 201 17.40 5.99 35.13
C SER A 201 16.37 6.88 35.83
N LEU A 202 16.38 6.93 37.17
CA LEU A 202 15.48 7.80 37.93
C LEU A 202 15.75 9.28 37.67
N GLU A 203 17.03 9.68 37.63
CA GLU A 203 17.43 11.05 37.31
C GLU A 203 17.01 11.47 35.89
N ASN A 204 17.18 10.59 34.90
CA ASN A 204 16.74 10.83 33.52
C ASN A 204 15.23 11.03 33.43
N ARG A 205 14.44 10.19 34.13
CA ARG A 205 12.97 10.34 34.18
C ARG A 205 12.57 11.68 34.81
N THR A 206 13.17 12.07 35.93
CA THR A 206 12.89 13.36 36.57
C THR A 206 13.28 14.54 35.67
N ARG A 207 14.42 14.46 34.98
CA ARG A 207 14.86 15.48 34.01
C ARG A 207 13.89 15.59 32.82
N ASP A 208 13.43 14.47 32.29
CA ASP A 208 12.48 14.45 31.18
C ASP A 208 11.11 15.00 31.60
N SER A 209 10.59 14.61 32.78
CA SER A 209 9.35 15.19 33.32
C SER A 209 9.47 16.70 33.57
N LYS A 210 10.63 17.18 34.05
CA LYS A 210 10.87 18.61 34.24
C LYS A 210 10.86 19.36 32.90
N ARG A 211 11.55 18.83 31.87
CA ARG A 211 11.54 19.42 30.52
C ARG A 211 10.12 19.48 29.95
N GLU A 212 9.32 18.43 30.13
CA GLU A 212 7.93 18.42 29.68
C GLU A 212 7.09 19.50 30.37
N MET A 213 7.26 19.69 31.69
CA MET A 213 6.59 20.78 32.43
C MET A 213 7.02 22.16 31.93
N ASP A 214 8.32 22.38 31.75
CA ASP A 214 8.86 23.67 31.27
C ASP A 214 8.34 24.00 29.86
N ILE A 215 8.26 23.00 28.97
CA ILE A 215 7.71 23.15 27.62
C ILE A 215 6.22 23.50 27.67
N LEU A 216 5.44 22.85 28.54
CA LEU A 216 4.02 23.14 28.70
C LEU A 216 3.78 24.56 29.23
N SER A 217 4.56 25.01 30.23
CA SER A 217 4.50 26.39 30.72
C SER A 217 4.80 27.39 29.62
N ALA A 218 5.85 27.16 28.83
CA ALA A 218 6.23 28.03 27.71
C ALA A 218 5.13 28.11 26.62
N ILE A 219 4.45 26.98 26.35
CA ILE A 219 3.32 26.94 25.41
C ILE A 219 2.15 27.77 25.95
N ASP A 220 1.82 27.65 27.23
CA ASP A 220 0.70 28.37 27.83
C ASP A 220 0.97 29.88 27.95
N GLU A 221 2.20 30.28 28.29
CA GLU A 221 2.65 31.68 28.23
C GLU A 221 2.47 32.23 26.81
N THR A 222 2.93 31.50 25.80
CA THR A 222 2.80 31.90 24.38
C THR A 222 1.33 32.03 23.97
N LYS A 223 0.47 31.10 24.37
CA LYS A 223 -0.98 31.16 24.09
C LYS A 223 -1.63 32.35 24.79
N SER A 224 -1.27 32.65 26.04
CA SER A 224 -1.81 33.79 26.79
C SER A 224 -1.44 35.13 26.15
N ILE A 225 -0.20 35.24 25.65
CA ILE A 225 0.30 36.41 24.92
C ILE A 225 -0.47 36.55 23.61
N LYS A 226 -0.60 35.46 22.82
CA LYS A 226 -1.38 35.45 21.58
C LYS A 226 -2.85 35.85 21.78
N ALA A 227 -3.49 35.37 22.84
CA ALA A 227 -4.87 35.75 23.16
C ALA A 227 -5.01 37.26 23.44
N ARG A 228 -4.03 37.87 24.13
CA ARG A 228 -3.99 39.32 24.35
C ARG A 228 -3.71 40.11 23.08
N HIS A 229 -2.86 39.61 22.18
CA HIS A 229 -2.56 40.27 20.90
C HIS A 229 -3.64 40.08 19.83
N ALA A 230 -4.60 39.15 20.01
CA ALA A 230 -5.69 38.95 19.06
C ALA A 230 -6.60 40.19 18.87
N THR A 231 -6.63 41.10 19.84
CA THR A 231 -7.39 42.34 19.79
C THR A 231 -6.66 43.46 19.04
N VAL A 232 -5.36 43.32 18.77
CA VAL A 232 -4.55 44.33 18.09
C VAL A 232 -4.33 43.90 16.63
N SER A 233 -4.83 44.67 15.66
CA SER A 233 -4.67 44.33 14.25
C SER A 233 -3.22 44.56 13.78
N GLN A 234 -2.72 43.65 12.93
CA GLN A 234 -1.37 43.74 12.38
C GLN A 234 -1.16 45.04 11.58
N ASP A 235 -2.19 45.50 10.85
CA ASP A 235 -2.14 46.74 10.08
C ASP A 235 -2.03 47.98 10.97
N ALA A 236 -2.67 47.99 12.15
CA ALA A 236 -2.55 49.11 13.09
C ALA A 236 -1.16 49.18 13.72
N LEU A 237 -0.54 48.03 14.01
CA LEU A 237 0.84 47.94 14.47
C LEU A 237 1.83 48.41 13.41
N LEU A 238 1.66 47.99 12.15
CA LEU A 238 2.50 48.41 11.03
C LEU A 238 2.40 49.90 10.76
N LYS A 239 1.20 50.49 10.89
CA LYS A 239 0.99 51.94 10.71
C LYS A 239 1.58 52.78 11.84
N ALA A 240 1.65 52.24 13.06
CA ALA A 240 2.31 52.87 14.20
C ALA A 240 3.85 52.78 14.14
N LEU A 241 4.39 51.76 13.46
CA LEU A 241 5.82 51.56 13.25
C LEU A 241 6.39 52.29 12.02
N GLN A 242 5.53 52.83 11.15
CA GLN A 242 5.99 53.74 10.10
C GLN A 242 6.49 55.03 10.77
N PRO A 243 7.79 55.39 10.63
CA PRO A 243 8.25 56.69 11.09
C PRO A 243 7.44 57.76 10.34
N SER A 244 6.81 58.67 11.09
CA SER A 244 6.15 59.83 10.51
C SER A 244 7.11 60.52 9.55
N ALA A 245 6.71 60.65 8.29
CA ALA A 245 7.46 61.36 7.26
C ALA A 245 7.95 62.73 7.80
N PRO A 246 9.15 63.20 7.42
CA PRO A 246 9.64 64.50 7.85
C PRO A 246 8.62 65.59 7.50
N VAL A 247 8.22 66.33 8.53
CA VAL A 247 7.30 67.47 8.43
C VAL A 247 7.98 68.58 7.64
N GLN A 248 7.32 68.97 6.54
CA GLN A 248 7.34 70.25 5.83
C GLN A 248 8.66 71.02 5.74
N GLY A 249 9.16 71.13 4.50
CA GLY A 249 10.08 72.19 4.12
C GLY A 249 9.47 73.57 4.39
N CYS A 250 10.04 74.28 5.36
CA CYS A 250 10.06 75.73 5.35
C CYS A 250 11.17 76.16 4.38
N ALA A 251 10.80 77.01 3.43
CA ALA A 251 11.71 77.62 2.47
C ALA A 251 12.91 78.26 3.18
N LEU A 252 14.11 77.91 2.71
CA LEU A 252 15.35 78.66 2.90
C LEU A 252 16.15 78.53 1.61
N ASP A 253 15.97 79.56 0.80
CA ASP A 253 16.96 80.30 0.02
C ASP A 253 18.02 79.51 -0.77
N ASP A 254 17.93 79.71 -2.07
CA ASP A 254 19.02 79.79 -3.05
C ASP A 254 20.44 79.81 -2.43
N ILE A 255 21.12 78.68 -2.50
CA ILE A 255 22.59 78.66 -2.54
C ILE A 255 23.01 77.93 -3.81
N GLN A 256 23.24 78.76 -4.83
CA GLN A 256 23.95 78.48 -6.05
C GLN A 256 25.39 78.05 -5.70
N TRP A 257 25.75 76.80 -5.97
CA TRP A 257 27.15 76.35 -6.00
C TRP A 257 27.61 76.22 -7.45
N ILE A 258 28.81 76.77 -7.67
CA ILE A 258 29.61 76.76 -8.90
C ILE A 258 29.93 75.33 -9.33
#